data_AF-A0A0C2T5G8-F1
#
_entry.id   AF-A0A0C2T5G8-F1
#
_cell.length_a   1.000
_cell.length_b   1.000
_cell.length_c   1.000
_cell.angle_alpha   90.00
_cell.angle_beta   90.00
_cell.angle_gamma   90.00
#
_symmetry.space_group_name_H-M   'P 1'
#
loop_
_entity.id
_entity.type
_entity.pdbx_description
1 polymer ?
#
loop_
_entity_poly.entity_id
_entity_poly.type
_entity_poly.pdbx_seq_one_letter_code
_entity_poly.pdbx_strand_id
1 'polypeptide(L)' 'MGAYYDEIEIEDMAWDEEKRVYHYPCPCGDRFEISRHQLANYEDIATCPSCSLIIRVIYDPVRIVFPYRC' A
#
# COMPACT_ATOMS: atom_id res chain seq x y z
N MET A 1 -19.77 -8.52 -3.91
CA MET A 1 -19.23 -7.14 -4.01
C MET A 1 -18.09 -7.05 -3.02
N GLY A 2 -16.88 -7.46 -3.41
CA GLY A 2 -15.69 -7.24 -2.59
C GLY A 2 -15.34 -5.76 -2.72
N ALA A 3 -15.92 -4.95 -1.84
CA ALA A 3 -15.82 -3.51 -1.90
C ALA A 3 -14.56 -3.08 -1.14
N TYR A 4 -13.50 -2.78 -1.87
CA TYR A 4 -12.38 -2.01 -1.34
C TYR A 4 -12.93 -0.73 -0.70
N TYR A 5 -12.35 -0.33 0.43
CA TYR A 5 -12.79 0.87 1.13
C TYR A 5 -12.49 2.12 0.31
N ASP A 6 -11.27 2.19 -0.26
CA ASP A 6 -10.82 3.29 -1.10
C ASP A 6 -9.65 2.85 -2.01
N GLU A 7 -9.33 3.67 -3.00
CA GLU A 7 -8.20 3.49 -3.93
C GLU A 7 -7.20 4.62 -3.72
N ILE A 8 -6.06 4.30 -3.10
CA ILE A 8 -5.07 5.29 -2.66
C ILE A 8 -3.79 5.11 -3.46
N GLU A 9 -3.20 6.22 -3.91
CA GLU A 9 -1.91 6.18 -4.59
C GLU A 9 -0.78 5.92 -3.61
N ILE A 10 0.19 5.09 -4.01
CA ILE A 10 1.35 4.76 -3.17
C ILE A 10 2.19 6.01 -2.79
N GLU A 11 2.10 7.09 -3.57
CA GLU A 11 2.76 8.37 -3.31
C GLU A 11 2.17 9.11 -2.10
N ASP A 12 0.92 8.81 -1.73
CA ASP A 12 0.23 9.39 -0.57
C ASP A 12 0.49 8.60 0.73
N MET A 13 1.00 7.36 0.61
CA MET A 13 1.34 6.54 1.76
C MET A 13 2.68 6.95 2.38
N ALA A 14 2.77 6.87 3.70
CA ALA A 14 4.01 7.11 4.43
C ALA A 14 4.94 5.89 4.34
N TRP A 15 6.13 6.07 3.77
CA TRP A 15 7.15 5.02 3.71
C TRP A 15 7.94 4.95 5.02
N ASP A 16 8.00 3.77 5.63
CA ASP A 16 8.84 3.47 6.78
C ASP A 16 10.07 2.67 6.33
N GLU A 17 11.25 3.29 6.42
CA GLU A 17 12.51 2.69 5.97
C GLU A 17 13.03 1.58 6.88
N GLU A 18 12.70 1.64 8.18
CA GLU A 18 13.15 0.67 9.17
C GLU A 18 12.44 -0.67 8.97
N LYS A 19 11.12 -0.62 8.77
CA LYS A 19 10.28 -1.81 8.56
C LYS A 19 10.08 -2.16 7.09
N ARG A 20 10.44 -1.26 6.17
CA ARG A 20 10.28 -1.39 4.71
C ARG A 20 8.83 -1.63 4.29
N VAL A 21 7.92 -0.88 4.90
CA VAL A 21 6.48 -0.96 4.66
C VAL A 21 5.90 0.44 4.44
N TYR A 22 4.83 0.50 3.67
CA TYR A 22 4.02 1.68 3.50
C TYR A 22 2.89 1.67 4.52
N HIS A 23 2.65 2.81 5.13
CA HIS A 23 1.61 3.01 6.11
C HIS A 23 0.63 4.09 5.66
N TYR A 24 -0.65 3.85 5.92
CA TYR A 24 -1.70 4.85 5.68
C TYR A 24 -2.66 4.92 6.88
N PRO A 25 -3.03 6.13 7.34
CA PRO A 25 -3.93 6.27 8.49
C PRO A 25 -5.30 5.67 8.19
N CYS A 26 -5.77 4.76 9.04
CA CYS A 26 -7.08 4.17 8.91
C CYS A 26 -8.11 4.91 9.79
N PRO A 27 -9.36 5.12 9.33
CA PRO A 27 -10.41 5.74 10.14
C PRO A 27 -10.78 4.97 11.41
N CYS A 28 -10.33 3.71 11.58
CA CYS A 28 -10.55 2.95 12.81
C CYS A 28 -9.62 3.36 13.98
N GLY A 29 -8.57 4.14 13.71
CA GLY A 29 -7.55 4.54 14.69
C GLY A 29 -6.20 3.81 14.54
N ASP A 30 -6.15 2.74 13.74
CA ASP A 30 -4.92 2.04 13.36
C ASP A 30 -4.41 2.47 11.98
N ARG A 31 -3.48 1.71 11.40
CA ARG A 31 -2.84 2.02 10.12
C ARG A 31 -2.94 0.82 9.19
N PHE A 32 -3.17 1.07 7.92
CA PHE A 32 -2.96 0.08 6.88
C PHE A 32 -1.45 -0.14 6.71
N GLU A 33 -1.06 -1.38 6.44
CA GLU A 33 0.34 -1.76 6.24
C GLU A 33 0.46 -2.59 4.96
N ILE A 34 1.43 -2.25 4.12
CA ILE A 34 1.76 -3.03 2.92
C ILE A 34 3.27 -3.00 2.66
N SER A 35 3.85 -4.15 2.35
CA SER A 35 5.30 -4.25 2.10
C SER A 35 5.64 -4.00 0.63
N ARG A 36 6.85 -3.49 0.36
CA ARG A 36 7.39 -3.43 -1.01
C ARG A 36 7.45 -4.78 -1.70
N HIS A 37 7.67 -5.84 -0.92
CA HIS A 37 7.72 -7.19 -1.47
C HIS A 37 6.35 -7.63 -2.00
N GLN A 38 5.27 -7.33 -1.28
CA GLN A 38 3.90 -7.60 -1.75
C GLN A 38 3.60 -6.83 -3.04
N LEU A 39 3.91 -5.53 -3.08
CA LEU A 39 3.76 -4.71 -4.28
C LEU A 39 4.57 -5.25 -5.47
N ALA A 40 5.79 -5.76 -5.23
CA ALA A 40 6.61 -6.38 -6.27
C ALA A 40 6.04 -7.72 -6.78
N ASN A 41 5.22 -8.40 -5.97
CA ASN A 41 4.53 -9.64 -6.34
C ASN A 41 3.14 -9.40 -6.96
N TYR A 42 2.84 -8.18 -7.41
CA TYR A 42 1.53 -7.79 -7.94
C TYR A 42 0.40 -7.77 -6.91
N GLU A 43 0.71 -7.61 -5.62
CA GLU A 43 -0.28 -7.50 -4.56
C GLU A 43 -0.47 -6.02 -4.18
N ASP A 44 -1.58 -5.42 -4.63
CA ASP A 44 -2.00 -4.03 -4.36
C ASP A 44 -2.94 -3.89 -3.15
N ILE A 45 -3.06 -4.89 -2.29
CA ILE A 45 -4.07 -4.88 -1.22
C ILE A 45 -3.40 -4.54 0.11
N ALA A 46 -3.63 -3.34 0.63
CA ALA A 46 -3.19 -3.03 1.99
C ALA A 46 -4.27 -3.41 2.99
N THR A 47 -3.85 -4.11 4.04
CA THR A 47 -4.72 -4.64 5.09
C THR A 47 -4.47 -3.90 6.39
N CYS A 48 -5.52 -3.76 7.19
CA CYS A 48 -5.46 -3.16 8.52
C CYS A 48 -5.59 -4.28 9.56
N PRO A 49 -4.70 -4.38 10.56
CA PRO A 49 -4.74 -5.46 11.54
C PRO A 49 -5.93 -5.34 12.51
N SER A 50 -6.38 -4.11 12.80
CA SER A 50 -7.52 -3.88 13.71
C SER A 50 -8.87 -3.83 13.02
N CYS A 51 -8.88 -3.68 11.70
CA CYS A 51 -10.09 -3.53 10.93
C CYS A 51 -9.99 -4.39 9.69
N SER A 52 -10.96 -5.28 9.49
CA SER A 52 -11.05 -6.14 8.28
C SER A 52 -11.27 -5.35 6.98
N LEU A 53 -11.07 -4.02 7.01
CA LEU A 53 -11.05 -3.15 5.86
C LEU A 53 -9.78 -3.41 5.05
N ILE A 54 -9.95 -3.25 3.76
CA ILE A 54 -8.88 -3.33 2.77
C ILE A 54 -8.98 -2.12 1.86
N ILE A 55 -7.84 -1.52 1.57
CA ILE A 55 -7.71 -0.47 0.57
C ILE A 55 -6.93 -1.01 -0.62
N ARG A 56 -7.19 -0.44 -1.79
CA ARG A 56 -6.44 -0.76 -3.00
C ARG A 56 -5.35 0.28 -3.20
N VAL A 57 -4.12 -0.17 -3.37
CA VAL A 57 -2.96 0.68 -3.56
C VAL A 57 -2.65 0.81 -5.04
N ILE A 58 -2.87 1.99 -5.60
CA ILE A 58 -2.50 2.29 -6.97
C ILE A 58 -1.00 2.59 -7.00
N TYR A 59 -0.24 1.74 -7.70
CA TYR A 59 1.19 1.90 -7.88
C TYR A 59 1.58 1.63 -9.33
N ASP A 60 2.68 2.27 -9.75
CA ASP A 60 3.28 2.01 -11.04
C ASP A 60 4.44 0.99 -10.87
N PRO A 61 4.33 -0.24 -11.42
CA PRO A 61 5.37 -1.25 -11.30
C PRO A 61 6.66 -0.84 -12.02
N VAL A 62 6.58 0.00 -13.05
CA VAL A 62 7.76 0.47 -13.78
C VAL A 62 8.59 1.39 -12.90
N ARG A 63 7.97 2.27 -12.10
CA ARG A 63 8.67 3.14 -11.15
C ARG A 63 9.34 2.37 -10.01
N ILE A 64 8.73 1.29 -9.52
CA ILE A 64 9.29 0.49 -8.42
C ILE A 64 10.43 -0.42 -8.90
N VAL A 65 10.32 -0.98 -10.10
CA VAL A 65 11.29 -1.96 -10.62
C VAL A 65 12.40 -1.29 -11.44
N PHE A 66 12.12 -0.16 -12.09
CA PHE A 66 13.07 0.54 -12.95
C PHE A 66 13.10 2.05 -12.64
N PRO A 67 13.91 2.48 -11.65
CA PRO A 67 14.02 3.90 -11.31
C PRO A 67 14.67 4.77 -12.39
N TYR A 68 15.13 4.19 -13.52
CA TYR A 68 16.08 4.83 -14.45
C TYR A 68 15.78 4.60 -15.94
N ARG A 69 14.51 4.45 -16.35
CA ARG A 69 14.20 4.54 -17.80
C ARG A 69 14.14 6.01 -18.21
N CYS A 70 15.32 6.53 -18.57
CA CYS A 70 15.47 7.67 -19.47
C CYS A 70 14.83 7.38 -20.84
#